data_AF-A0A3D5P1T4-F1
#
_entry.id   AF-A0A3D5P1T4-F1
#
_cell.length_a   1.000
_cell.length_b   1.000
_cell.length_c   1.000
_cell.angle_alpha   90.00
_cell.angle_beta   90.00
_cell.angle_gamma   90.00
#
_symmetry.space_group_name_H-M   'P 1'
#
loop_
_entity.id
_entity.type
_entity.pdbx_description
1 polymer ?
#
loop_
_entity_poly.entity_id
_entity_poly.type
_entity_poly.pdbx_seq_one_letter_code
_entity_poly.pdbx_strand_id
1 'polypeptide(L)'
;PGESGSFPVRIVTRGLTPGDYSIPLQLLSNANNAPDIALNVNLQVALGTLPPGDVNQDYRVNVLDFNLMVEMILQRVAASPTQISAGDLHPDGIIDVLDLVALLDVILQ
;
A
#
# COMPACT_ATOMS: atom_id res chain seq x y z
N PRO A 1 4.60 -6.13 -44.88
CA PRO A 1 3.66 -5.32 -44.07
C PRO A 1 3.82 -5.67 -42.58
N GLY A 2 4.00 -4.64 -41.75
CA GLY A 2 4.02 -4.77 -40.30
C GLY A 2 3.26 -3.58 -39.72
N GLU A 3 2.35 -3.87 -38.80
CA GLU A 3 1.61 -2.89 -38.01
C GLU A 3 2.24 -2.86 -36.61
N SER A 4 2.35 -1.68 -36.02
CA SER A 4 2.75 -1.52 -34.62
C SER A 4 1.57 -1.06 -33.80
N GLY A 5 1.35 -1.68 -32.64
CA GLY A 5 0.36 -1.27 -31.66
C GLY A 5 0.95 -1.16 -30.26
N SER A 6 0.34 -0.36 -29.40
CA SER A 6 0.68 -0.28 -27.98
C SER A 6 -0.33 -1.07 -27.15
N PHE A 7 0.17 -1.93 -26.26
CA PHE A 7 -0.65 -2.65 -25.31
C PHE A 7 -0.24 -2.27 -23.88
N PRO A 8 -1.05 -1.48 -23.15
CA PRO A 8 -0.69 -1.09 -21.79
C PRO A 8 -0.83 -2.28 -20.84
N VAL A 9 0.22 -2.56 -20.07
CA VAL A 9 0.19 -3.53 -18.97
C VAL A 9 0.07 -2.78 -17.66
N ARG A 10 -0.97 -3.08 -16.87
CA ARG A 10 -1.16 -2.51 -15.53
C ARG A 10 -0.84 -3.56 -14.47
N ILE A 11 0.05 -3.22 -13.56
CA ILE A 11 0.42 -4.06 -12.40
C ILE A 11 -0.26 -3.47 -11.16
N VAL A 12 -0.94 -4.30 -10.38
CA VAL A 12 -1.56 -3.93 -9.10
C VAL A 12 -0.83 -4.68 -7.99
N THR A 13 -0.18 -3.95 -7.10
CA THR A 13 0.61 -4.50 -5.98
C THR A 13 -0.16 -4.54 -4.67
N ARG A 14 -1.37 -4.00 -4.63
CA ARG A 14 -2.19 -3.91 -3.41
C ARG A 14 -2.52 -5.31 -2.90
N GLY A 15 -2.17 -5.58 -1.64
CA GLY A 15 -2.40 -6.88 -1.00
C GLY A 15 -1.38 -7.96 -1.37
N LEU A 16 -0.36 -7.64 -2.18
CA LEU A 16 0.78 -8.54 -2.36
C LEU A 16 1.66 -8.52 -1.12
N THR A 17 2.15 -9.70 -0.74
CA THR A 17 3.22 -9.81 0.25
C THR A 17 4.51 -9.26 -0.35
N PRO A 18 5.40 -8.69 0.47
CA PRO A 18 6.75 -8.36 0.02
C PRO A 18 7.46 -9.57 -0.55
N GLY A 19 8.20 -9.38 -1.64
CA GLY A 19 8.95 -10.42 -2.31
C GLY A 19 9.18 -10.12 -3.79
N ASP A 20 9.92 -11.01 -4.43
CA ASP A 20 10.19 -10.97 -5.85
C ASP A 20 9.17 -11.82 -6.61
N TYR A 21 8.53 -11.21 -7.60
CA TYR A 21 7.60 -11.84 -8.51
C TYR A 21 8.21 -11.87 -9.90
N SER A 22 8.21 -13.03 -10.55
CA SER A 22 8.58 -13.17 -11.95
C SER A 22 7.47 -13.88 -12.70
N ILE A 23 6.89 -13.19 -13.68
CA ILE A 23 5.76 -13.71 -14.47
C ILE A 23 6.17 -13.70 -15.94
N PRO A 24 6.17 -14.86 -16.62
CA PRO A 24 6.38 -14.91 -18.06
C PRO A 24 5.10 -14.47 -18.79
N LEU A 25 5.19 -13.41 -19.59
CA LEU A 25 4.17 -13.06 -20.57
C LEU A 25 4.43 -13.82 -21.87
N GLN A 26 3.52 -14.72 -22.23
CA GLN A 26 3.61 -15.50 -23.47
C GLN A 26 3.07 -14.70 -24.65
N LEU A 27 3.91 -14.47 -25.65
CA LEU A 27 3.53 -13.91 -26.93
C LEU A 27 3.29 -15.04 -27.93
N LEU A 28 2.04 -15.16 -28.34
CA LEU A 28 1.57 -16.14 -29.31
C LEU A 28 1.32 -15.45 -30.64
N SER A 29 1.85 -16.01 -31.72
CA SER A 29 1.54 -15.58 -33.08
C SER A 29 0.47 -16.48 -33.68
N ASN A 30 -0.42 -15.90 -34.49
CA ASN A 30 -1.42 -16.65 -35.25
C ASN A 30 -0.85 -17.27 -36.55
N ALA A 31 0.44 -17.06 -36.84
CA ALA A 31 1.11 -17.68 -37.97
C ALA A 31 1.38 -19.16 -37.71
N ASN A 32 1.19 -20.01 -38.72
CA ASN A 32 1.52 -21.43 -38.62
C ASN A 32 3.00 -21.61 -38.25
N ASN A 33 3.27 -22.41 -37.21
CA ASN A 33 4.61 -22.77 -36.74
C ASN A 33 5.49 -21.60 -36.26
N ALA A 34 4.89 -20.50 -35.79
CA ALA A 34 5.66 -19.48 -35.10
C ALA A 34 6.10 -19.96 -33.69
N PRO A 35 7.33 -19.65 -33.25
CA PRO A 35 7.77 -19.98 -31.89
C PRO A 35 7.03 -19.11 -30.87
N ASP A 36 6.65 -19.73 -29.75
CA ASP A 36 6.18 -18.99 -28.57
C ASP A 36 7.36 -18.23 -27.96
N ILE A 37 7.18 -16.93 -27.71
CA ILE A 37 8.21 -16.08 -27.09
C ILE A 37 7.71 -15.65 -25.71
N ALA A 38 8.49 -15.93 -24.68
CA ALA A 38 8.22 -15.44 -23.33
C ALA A 38 8.97 -14.13 -23.06
N LEU A 39 8.26 -13.14 -22.55
CA LEU A 39 8.83 -11.93 -21.95
C LEU A 39 8.70 -12.03 -20.42
N ASN A 40 9.82 -12.13 -19.71
CA ASN A 40 9.79 -12.16 -18.25
C ASN A 40 9.59 -10.76 -17.68
N VAL A 41 8.48 -10.56 -16.95
CA VAL A 41 8.23 -9.36 -16.16
C VAL A 41 8.65 -9.64 -14.73
N ASN A 42 9.65 -8.90 -14.25
CA ASN A 42 10.12 -8.98 -12.87
C ASN A 42 9.57 -7.80 -12.07
N LEU A 43 9.03 -8.08 -10.88
CA LEU A 43 8.45 -7.11 -9.97
C LEU A 43 8.95 -7.38 -8.56
N GLN A 44 9.64 -6.41 -7.97
CA GLN A 44 10.00 -6.44 -6.56
C GLN A 44 8.95 -5.67 -5.75
N VAL A 45 8.29 -6.35 -4.83
CA VAL A 45 7.37 -5.75 -3.86
C VAL A 45 8.09 -5.63 -2.54
N ALA A 46 8.11 -4.44 -1.96
CA ALA A 46 8.64 -4.19 -0.63
C ALA A 46 7.55 -3.59 0.27
N LEU A 47 7.66 -3.79 1.59
CA LEU A 47 6.85 -3.01 2.52
C LEU A 47 7.23 -1.54 2.36
N GLY A 48 6.24 -0.69 2.13
CA GLY A 48 6.42 0.75 2.24
C GLY A 48 6.61 1.14 3.70
N THR A 49 7.02 2.39 3.92
CA THR A 49 6.87 3.01 5.22
C THR A 49 5.39 3.31 5.45
N LEU A 50 4.86 2.96 6.62
CA LEU A 50 3.50 3.34 7.01
C LEU A 50 3.39 4.88 6.96
N PRO A 51 2.36 5.44 6.31
CA PRO A 51 2.08 6.87 6.39
C PRO A 51 1.89 7.29 7.85
N PRO A 52 2.38 8.48 8.26
CA PRO A 52 1.98 9.06 9.54
C PRO A 52 0.45 9.17 9.60
N GLY A 53 -0.15 8.70 10.68
CA GLY A 53 -1.59 8.65 10.90
C GLY A 53 -2.26 7.34 10.48
N ASP A 54 -1.57 6.43 9.78
CA ASP A 54 -2.09 5.10 9.41
C ASP A 54 -2.02 4.12 10.59
N VAL A 55 -2.90 4.32 11.57
CA VAL A 55 -2.94 3.49 12.79
C VAL A 55 -3.59 2.13 12.56
N ASN A 56 -4.37 1.96 11.49
CA ASN A 56 -4.97 0.67 11.14
C ASN A 56 -4.10 -0.18 10.20
N GLN A 57 -3.00 0.39 9.69
CA GLN A 57 -1.97 -0.24 8.86
C GLN A 57 -2.46 -0.70 7.48
N ASP A 58 -3.44 0.02 6.91
CA ASP A 58 -4.03 -0.29 5.60
C ASP A 58 -3.39 0.49 4.42
N TYR A 59 -2.35 1.28 4.73
CA TYR A 59 -1.62 2.19 3.84
C TYR A 59 -2.47 3.35 3.32
N ARG A 60 -3.51 3.72 4.05
CA ARG A 60 -4.31 4.92 3.80
C ARG A 60 -4.54 5.62 5.12
N VAL A 61 -4.54 6.95 5.08
CA VAL A 61 -4.92 7.77 6.22
C VAL A 61 -6.32 8.29 5.97
N ASN A 62 -7.29 7.82 6.76
CA ASN A 62 -8.70 8.18 6.60
C ASN A 62 -9.49 8.05 7.91
N VAL A 63 -10.82 8.17 7.84
CA VAL A 63 -11.70 8.12 9.02
C VAL A 63 -11.63 6.80 9.81
N LEU A 64 -11.18 5.71 9.20
CA LEU A 64 -10.97 4.44 9.90
C LEU A 64 -9.82 4.54 10.91
N ASP A 65 -8.75 5.27 10.57
CA ASP A 65 -7.65 5.57 11.47
C ASP A 65 -8.11 6.44 12.63
N PHE A 66 -8.88 7.48 12.31
CA PHE A 66 -9.49 8.35 13.32
C PHE A 66 -10.31 7.56 14.33
N ASN A 67 -11.18 6.67 13.85
CA ASN A 67 -12.02 5.86 14.73
C ASN A 67 -11.17 4.94 15.62
N LEU A 68 -10.13 4.32 15.06
CA LEU A 68 -9.23 3.47 15.85
C LEU A 68 -8.44 4.26 16.90
N MET A 69 -7.98 5.46 16.55
CA MET A 69 -7.28 6.35 17.47
C MET A 69 -8.20 6.80 18.62
N VAL A 70 -9.48 7.10 18.35
CA VAL A 70 -10.47 7.36 19.41
C VAL A 70 -10.60 6.18 20.37
N GLU A 71 -10.66 4.95 19.86
CA GLU A 71 -10.73 3.75 20.70
C GLU A 71 -9.47 3.54 21.55
N MET A 72 -8.29 3.93 21.05
CA MET A 72 -7.03 3.93 21.80
C MET A 72 -7.01 4.99 22.91
N ILE A 73 -7.43 6.22 22.60
CA ILE A 73 -7.54 7.33 23.56
C ILE A 73 -8.51 6.98 24.70
N LEU A 74 -9.64 6.33 24.35
CA LEU A 74 -10.62 5.83 25.32
C LEU A 74 -10.17 4.56 26.05
N GLN A 75 -8.95 4.08 25.79
CA GLN A 75 -8.36 2.88 26.39
C GLN A 75 -9.19 1.61 26.18
N ARG A 76 -10.00 1.57 25.12
CA ARG A 76 -10.78 0.39 24.72
C ARG A 76 -9.93 -0.60 23.92
N VAL A 77 -8.87 -0.10 23.28
CA VAL A 77 -7.87 -0.89 22.54
C VAL A 77 -6.48 -0.40 22.96
N ALA A 78 -5.57 -1.33 23.28
CA ALA A 78 -4.18 -1.00 23.54
C ALA A 78 -3.44 -0.81 22.20
N ALA A 79 -2.69 0.30 22.07
CA ALA A 79 -1.87 0.55 20.89
C ALA A 79 -0.63 -0.35 20.87
N SER A 80 -0.34 -0.96 19.73
CA SER A 80 0.93 -1.65 19.49
C SER A 80 2.07 -0.63 19.28
N PRO A 81 3.35 -1.02 19.43
CA PRO A 81 4.47 -0.12 19.17
C PRO A 81 4.47 0.49 17.77
N THR A 82 4.04 -0.28 16.76
CA THR A 82 3.89 0.22 15.39
C THR A 82 2.74 1.21 15.25
N GLN A 83 1.66 1.04 16.02
CA GLN A 83 0.55 1.99 16.04
C GLN A 83 0.93 3.27 16.77
N ILE A 84 1.69 3.20 17.86
CA ILE A 84 2.28 4.38 18.52
C ILE A 84 3.19 5.12 17.52
N SER A 85 4.08 4.41 16.84
CA SER A 85 4.97 5.01 15.84
C SER A 85 4.23 5.67 14.66
N ALA A 86 3.04 5.19 14.29
CA ALA A 86 2.25 5.77 13.22
C ALA A 86 1.32 6.88 13.73
N GLY A 87 0.77 6.73 14.93
CA GLY A 87 -0.29 7.57 15.50
C GLY A 87 0.22 8.72 16.37
N ASP A 88 1.46 8.71 16.82
CA ASP A 88 2.12 9.79 17.56
C ASP A 88 2.54 10.91 16.59
N LEU A 89 1.54 11.72 16.20
CA LEU A 89 1.67 12.83 15.26
C LEU A 89 2.19 14.10 15.98
N HIS A 90 2.09 14.15 17.29
CA HIS A 90 2.73 15.10 18.17
C HIS A 90 3.78 14.38 19.04
N PRO A 91 5.00 14.13 18.53
CA PRO A 91 5.96 13.14 19.03
C PRO A 91 6.38 13.33 20.50
N ASP A 92 5.54 12.87 21.41
CA ASP A 92 5.72 12.89 22.87
C ASP A 92 5.66 11.48 23.48
N GLY A 93 5.40 10.48 22.63
CA GLY A 93 5.35 9.06 22.97
C GLY A 93 3.99 8.56 23.46
N ILE A 94 2.94 9.39 23.43
CA ILE A 94 1.59 9.03 23.88
C ILE A 94 0.60 9.37 22.77
N ILE A 95 -0.27 8.41 22.41
CA ILE A 95 -1.41 8.73 21.55
C ILE A 95 -2.49 9.41 22.40
N ASP A 96 -2.73 10.69 22.16
CA ASP A 96 -3.76 11.47 22.85
C ASP A 96 -4.61 12.33 21.90
N VAL A 97 -5.36 13.29 22.47
CA VAL A 97 -6.26 14.14 21.71
C VAL A 97 -5.54 15.12 20.78
N LEU A 98 -4.26 15.44 21.03
CA LEU A 98 -3.43 16.28 20.16
C LEU A 98 -3.14 15.56 18.85
N ASP A 99 -2.79 14.27 18.91
CA ASP A 99 -2.60 13.45 17.71
C ASP A 99 -3.87 13.33 16.89
N LEU A 100 -5.01 13.16 17.56
CA LEU A 100 -6.31 13.04 16.90
C LEU A 100 -6.68 14.30 16.11
N VAL A 101 -6.35 15.48 16.65
CA VAL A 101 -6.55 16.76 15.95
C VAL A 101 -5.60 16.86 14.76
N ALA A 102 -4.32 16.51 14.93
CA ALA A 102 -3.34 16.50 13.84
C ALA A 102 -3.74 15.52 12.73
N LEU A 103 -4.31 14.36 13.07
CA LEU A 103 -4.83 13.39 12.12
C LEU A 103 -5.98 13.97 11.30
N LEU A 104 -6.85 14.79 11.91
CA LEU A 104 -7.93 15.47 11.20
C LEU A 104 -7.37 16.42 10.14
N ASP A 105 -6.32 17.18 10.46
CA ASP A 105 -5.65 18.08 9.51
C ASP A 105 -5.05 17.30 8.34
N VAL A 106 -4.54 16.09 8.56
CA VAL A 106 -4.04 15.21 7.50
C VAL A 106 -5.18 14.69 6.61
N ILE A 107 -6.33 14.33 7.20
CA ILE A 107 -7.48 13.78 6.48
C ILE A 107 -8.20 14.85 5.63
N LEU A 108 -8.18 16.12 6.07
CA LEU A 108 -8.92 17.22 5.43
C LEU A 108 -8.15 17.95 4.32
N GLN A 109 -6.85 17.66 4.14
CA GLN A 109 -6.04 18.17 3.03
C GLN A 109 -6.30 17.43 1.72
#